data_AF-A0A2U2EFR5-F1
#
_entry.id   AF-A0A2U2EFR5-F1
#
_cell.length_a   1.000
_cell.length_b   1.000
_cell.length_c   1.000
_cell.angle_alpha   90.00
_cell.angle_beta   90.00
_cell.angle_gamma   90.00
#
_symmetry.space_group_name_H-M   'P 1'
#
loop_
_entity.id
_entity.type
_entity.pdbx_description
1 polymer ?
#
loop_
_entity_poly.entity_id
_entity_poly.type
_entity_poly.pdbx_seq_one_letter_code
_entity_poly.pdbx_strand_id
1 'polypeptide(L)'
;MRGSITIFATMLLMLVSQFLFTVLEAGRNLTLTNIACMNSEAVAESVFAQYCRPLWDEYHLLAYDAGSDAMGNVDIENVKSYMKQLTTDNFKISDSGDYAGGTIVNGTSMLRLSMDELESMKYVLMTDDGGDVYTNAVVSYMKKNIGYETVKNLYSQYSSLNENKSAGEYDDSKIDSALKTLKDNAAHEGGGKSIARSSPPRAYSAHSSFSKAKQTSESKEESTEGGNAIENPLVKVQKVKASGILSQVVDDSTVSGNSIDTSARVSGRSLHKGTGGWSESSDDWYAKVLMQQYILTYMSCYTDTNPNHALNYEVEYIIGGRASDKDNLKIVIAEILALRAAANMAYLAGSASKQAQAMALAAIIGGITLTPEVIEGVEKGILAAWAFCESVLDLRALLDGDKIPLIKSDTSWTSSLYGMTSMLTGQVKAKSSNEGIGYKSYLGMLLFTKSMKNMAYRSMDVQEATVRMTGAHESFRMDNAICELSADVSYKYHGIFLCFVNLLDGADNEYTIKNKAKYSYYGR
;
A
#
# COMPACT_ATOMS: atom_id res chain seq x y z
N MET A 1 -67.87 58.07 33.47
CA MET A 1 -66.39 58.09 33.41
C MET A 1 -65.70 56.92 34.11
N ARG A 2 -66.33 56.14 35.02
CA ARG A 2 -65.69 54.97 35.67
C ARG A 2 -65.54 53.73 34.76
N GLY A 3 -66.42 53.54 33.77
CA GLY A 3 -66.32 52.42 32.81
C GLY A 3 -65.24 52.61 31.73
N SER A 4 -64.96 53.85 31.29
CA SER A 4 -64.02 54.13 30.20
C SER A 4 -62.55 53.92 30.60
N ILE A 5 -62.20 54.20 31.86
CA ILE A 5 -60.84 54.00 32.39
C ILE A 5 -60.51 52.51 32.48
N THR A 6 -61.47 51.68 32.89
CA THR A 6 -61.29 50.23 33.01
C THR A 6 -61.10 49.58 31.64
N ILE A 7 -61.92 49.97 30.64
CA ILE A 7 -61.79 49.48 29.27
C ILE A 7 -60.41 49.84 28.69
N PHE A 8 -60.01 51.10 28.82
CA PHE A 8 -58.70 51.56 28.35
C PHE A 8 -57.54 50.81 29.05
N ALA A 9 -57.61 50.64 30.37
CA ALA A 9 -56.60 49.90 31.13
C ALA A 9 -56.53 48.42 30.69
N THR A 10 -57.67 47.76 30.44
CA THR A 10 -57.69 46.37 29.95
C THR A 10 -57.12 46.24 28.53
N MET A 11 -57.42 47.19 27.63
CA MET A 11 -56.86 47.18 26.27
C MET A 11 -55.35 47.43 26.29
N LEU A 12 -54.88 48.34 27.14
CA LEU A 12 -53.45 48.59 27.32
C LEU A 12 -52.74 47.36 27.89
N LEU A 13 -53.32 46.71 28.90
CA LEU A 13 -52.76 45.50 29.50
C LEU A 13 -52.71 44.34 28.51
N MET A 14 -53.75 44.17 27.67
CA MET A 14 -53.74 43.18 26.58
C MET A 14 -52.61 43.47 25.59
N LEU A 15 -52.46 44.72 25.14
CA LEU A 15 -51.42 45.11 24.19
C LEU A 15 -50.02 44.89 24.74
N VAL A 16 -49.77 45.29 25.99
CA VAL A 16 -48.49 45.06 26.67
C VAL A 16 -48.21 43.57 26.84
N SER A 17 -49.21 42.77 27.23
CA SER A 17 -49.07 41.32 27.39
C SER A 17 -48.77 40.63 26.05
N GLN A 18 -49.46 41.02 24.98
CA GLN A 18 -49.19 40.51 23.63
C GLN A 18 -47.77 40.81 23.18
N PHE A 19 -47.28 42.04 23.42
CA PHE A 19 -45.91 42.40 23.12
C PHE A 19 -44.90 41.55 23.91
N LEU A 20 -45.12 41.39 25.23
CA LEU A 20 -44.25 40.57 26.08
C LEU A 20 -44.21 39.11 25.64
N PHE A 21 -45.36 38.48 25.39
CA PHE A 21 -45.43 37.10 24.93
C PHE A 21 -44.78 36.89 23.56
N THR A 22 -44.92 37.87 22.65
CA THR A 22 -44.24 37.83 21.36
C THR A 22 -42.73 37.89 21.50
N VAL A 23 -42.20 38.78 22.36
CA VAL A 23 -40.76 38.89 22.62
C VAL A 23 -40.21 37.62 23.30
N LEU A 24 -40.97 37.04 24.24
CA LEU A 24 -40.60 35.77 24.88
C LEU A 24 -40.58 34.60 23.89
N GLU A 25 -41.56 34.49 23.00
CA GLU A 25 -41.55 33.46 21.96
C GLU A 25 -40.40 33.67 20.98
N ALA A 26 -40.09 34.92 20.60
CA ALA A 26 -38.97 35.23 19.73
C ALA A 26 -37.62 34.79 20.36
N GLY A 27 -37.40 35.11 21.64
CA GLY A 27 -36.21 34.66 22.37
C GLY A 27 -36.13 33.13 22.52
N ARG A 28 -37.27 32.48 22.74
CA ARG A 28 -37.38 31.03 22.81
C ARG A 28 -37.07 30.37 21.46
N ASN A 29 -37.62 30.88 20.35
CA ASN A 29 -37.36 30.38 19.00
C ASN A 29 -35.87 30.45 18.65
N LEU A 30 -35.20 31.57 18.97
CA LEU A 30 -33.75 31.69 18.78
C LEU A 30 -32.98 30.63 19.58
N THR A 31 -33.36 30.40 20.84
CA THR A 31 -32.72 29.41 21.70
C THR A 31 -32.95 27.98 21.20
N LEU A 32 -34.18 27.66 20.78
CA LEU A 32 -34.52 26.36 20.19
C LEU A 32 -33.76 26.11 18.89
N THR A 33 -33.58 27.14 18.05
CA THR A 33 -32.79 27.05 16.83
C THR A 33 -31.33 26.72 17.14
N ASN A 34 -30.75 27.35 18.16
CA ASN A 34 -29.38 27.05 18.60
C ASN A 34 -29.25 25.64 19.17
N ILE A 35 -30.21 25.18 19.98
CA ILE A 35 -30.23 23.81 20.51
C ILE A 35 -30.36 22.78 19.38
N ALA A 36 -31.25 23.02 18.42
CA ALA A 36 -31.39 22.18 17.23
C ALA A 36 -30.07 22.11 16.44
N CYS A 37 -29.35 23.24 16.35
CA CYS A 37 -28.04 23.31 15.74
C CYS A 37 -27.01 22.43 16.44
N MET A 38 -26.83 22.66 17.75
CA MET A 38 -25.89 21.90 18.57
C MET A 38 -26.20 20.41 18.57
N ASN A 39 -27.48 20.03 18.67
CA ASN A 39 -27.88 18.62 18.65
C ASN A 39 -27.56 17.97 17.29
N SER A 40 -27.87 18.65 16.18
CA SER A 40 -27.56 18.13 14.84
C SER A 40 -26.06 17.86 14.65
N GLU A 41 -25.19 18.77 15.10
CA GLU A 41 -23.74 18.60 15.05
C GLU A 41 -23.29 17.45 15.96
N ALA A 42 -23.70 17.47 17.24
CA ALA A 42 -23.34 16.44 18.22
C ALA A 42 -23.78 15.04 17.80
N VAL A 43 -24.95 14.90 17.18
CA VAL A 43 -25.44 13.61 16.66
C VAL A 43 -24.57 13.14 15.50
N ALA A 44 -24.20 14.00 14.56
CA ALA A 44 -23.31 13.63 13.47
C ALA A 44 -21.92 13.23 13.98
N GLU A 45 -21.36 13.97 14.93
CA GLU A 45 -20.09 13.63 15.60
C GLU A 45 -20.18 12.29 16.33
N SER A 46 -21.30 12.02 17.03
CA SER A 46 -21.52 10.78 17.76
C SER A 46 -21.62 9.56 16.85
N VAL A 47 -22.21 9.71 15.64
CA VAL A 47 -22.18 8.65 14.61
C VAL A 47 -20.74 8.36 14.22
N PHE A 48 -19.95 9.40 13.92
CA PHE A 48 -18.57 9.28 13.47
C PHE A 48 -17.58 8.92 14.59
N ALA A 49 -17.98 9.00 15.86
CA ALA A 49 -17.20 8.46 16.98
C ALA A 49 -17.15 6.92 16.94
N GLN A 50 -18.07 6.26 16.24
CA GLN A 50 -18.10 4.80 16.04
C GLN A 50 -17.26 4.36 14.83
N TYR A 51 -16.13 5.01 14.58
CA TYR A 51 -15.23 4.61 13.50
C TYR A 51 -14.75 3.15 13.69
N CYS A 52 -14.41 2.51 12.58
CA CYS A 52 -13.84 1.16 12.57
C CYS A 52 -12.47 1.17 13.26
N ARG A 53 -12.41 0.65 14.50
CA ARG A 53 -11.17 0.65 15.30
C ARG A 53 -10.03 -0.15 14.68
N PRO A 54 -10.24 -1.37 14.16
CA PRO A 54 -9.14 -2.13 13.54
C PRO A 54 -8.53 -1.40 12.34
N LEU A 55 -9.34 -0.67 11.57
CA LEU A 55 -8.86 0.15 10.46
C LEU A 55 -7.99 1.33 10.94
N TRP A 56 -8.30 1.90 12.10
CA TRP A 56 -7.50 2.96 12.71
C TRP A 56 -6.23 2.43 13.41
N ASP A 57 -6.33 1.32 14.10
CA ASP A 57 -5.23 0.79 14.92
C ASP A 57 -4.10 0.23 14.05
N GLU A 58 -4.43 -0.50 12.97
CA GLU A 58 -3.42 -1.09 12.07
C GLU A 58 -3.01 -0.12 10.93
N TYR A 59 -3.95 0.71 10.44
CA TYR A 59 -3.74 1.50 9.22
C TYR A 59 -3.97 3.02 9.39
N HIS A 60 -4.40 3.49 10.56
CA HIS A 60 -4.66 4.91 10.84
C HIS A 60 -5.62 5.60 9.87
N LEU A 61 -6.61 4.85 9.39
CA LEU A 61 -7.72 5.38 8.61
C LEU A 61 -9.00 5.38 9.44
N LEU A 62 -9.67 6.53 9.48
CA LEU A 62 -10.98 6.73 10.06
C LEU A 62 -12.07 6.51 8.99
N ALA A 63 -13.00 5.63 9.29
CA ALA A 63 -14.22 5.44 8.51
C ALA A 63 -15.31 4.87 9.40
N TYR A 64 -16.56 5.25 9.17
CA TYR A 64 -17.71 4.69 9.87
C TYR A 64 -18.26 3.52 9.05
N ASP A 65 -18.32 2.32 9.64
CA ASP A 65 -18.93 1.16 8.98
C ASP A 65 -20.44 1.24 9.10
N ALA A 66 -21.12 1.53 7.97
CA ALA A 66 -22.57 1.58 7.94
C ALA A 66 -23.22 0.18 7.94
N GLY A 67 -22.45 -0.89 7.76
CA GLY A 67 -22.98 -2.25 7.61
C GLY A 67 -23.71 -2.45 6.28
N SER A 68 -24.37 -3.61 6.17
CA SER A 68 -25.16 -3.98 4.99
C SER A 68 -26.60 -4.30 5.38
N ASP A 69 -27.54 -3.83 4.55
CA ASP A 69 -28.96 -4.17 4.69
C ASP A 69 -29.22 -5.63 4.26
N ALA A 70 -30.46 -6.08 4.39
CA ALA A 70 -30.86 -7.44 4.00
C ALA A 70 -30.68 -7.75 2.50
N MET A 71 -30.51 -6.71 1.66
CA MET A 71 -30.28 -6.81 0.21
C MET A 71 -28.79 -6.68 -0.16
N GLY A 72 -27.93 -6.42 0.83
CA GLY A 72 -26.49 -6.23 0.66
C GLY A 72 -26.06 -4.80 0.31
N ASN A 73 -26.96 -3.80 0.31
CA ASN A 73 -26.61 -2.40 0.11
C ASN A 73 -26.13 -1.75 1.42
N VAL A 74 -25.58 -0.54 1.33
CA VAL A 74 -25.21 0.27 2.50
C VAL A 74 -26.44 0.54 3.37
N ASP A 75 -26.40 0.17 4.66
CA ASP A 75 -27.55 0.28 5.58
C ASP A 75 -27.74 1.70 6.14
N ILE A 76 -28.14 2.61 5.24
CA ILE A 76 -28.38 4.02 5.57
C ILE A 76 -29.59 4.20 6.49
N GLU A 77 -30.58 3.30 6.44
CA GLU A 77 -31.76 3.38 7.30
C GLU A 77 -31.42 3.07 8.76
N ASN A 78 -30.49 2.16 9.01
CA ASN A 78 -29.93 1.96 10.35
C ASN A 78 -29.19 3.22 10.84
N VAL A 79 -28.39 3.88 9.98
CA VAL A 79 -27.72 5.14 10.35
C VAL A 79 -28.74 6.23 10.71
N LYS A 80 -29.80 6.40 9.91
CA LYS A 80 -30.88 7.36 10.20
C LYS A 80 -31.60 7.02 11.51
N SER A 81 -31.89 5.75 11.74
CA SER A 81 -32.56 5.27 12.96
C SER A 81 -31.71 5.55 14.19
N TYR A 82 -30.40 5.32 14.10
CA TYR A 82 -29.45 5.63 15.16
C TYR A 82 -29.33 7.15 15.42
N MET A 83 -29.29 7.99 14.38
CA MET A 83 -29.34 9.45 14.54
C MET A 83 -30.62 9.93 15.24
N LYS A 84 -31.78 9.34 14.92
CA LYS A 84 -33.05 9.62 15.61
C LYS A 84 -33.01 9.18 17.07
N GLN A 85 -32.42 8.03 17.36
CA GLN A 85 -32.25 7.53 18.72
C GLN A 85 -31.37 8.48 19.54
N LEU A 86 -30.19 8.86 19.03
CA LEU A 86 -29.29 9.82 19.68
C LEU A 86 -29.98 11.16 19.96
N THR A 87 -30.74 11.66 18.99
CA THR A 87 -31.51 12.89 19.15
C THR A 87 -32.57 12.75 20.25
N THR A 88 -33.28 11.62 20.28
CA THR A 88 -34.26 11.34 21.31
C THR A 88 -33.58 11.27 22.68
N ASP A 89 -32.44 10.60 22.79
CA ASP A 89 -31.66 10.46 24.02
C ASP A 89 -31.11 11.80 24.52
N ASN A 90 -30.64 12.66 23.62
CA ASN A 90 -30.18 14.02 23.95
C ASN A 90 -31.31 14.93 24.49
N PHE A 91 -32.55 14.67 24.06
CA PHE A 91 -33.73 15.40 24.51
C PHE A 91 -34.52 14.70 25.62
N LYS A 92 -34.15 13.47 26.02
CA LYS A 92 -34.78 12.77 27.14
C LYS A 92 -34.56 13.55 28.43
N ILE A 93 -35.65 13.72 29.17
CA ILE A 93 -35.65 14.29 30.52
C ILE A 93 -35.37 13.12 31.47
N SER A 94 -34.30 13.18 32.27
CA SER A 94 -34.03 12.15 33.27
C SER A 94 -34.98 12.31 34.45
N ASP A 95 -35.85 11.32 34.70
CA ASP A 95 -36.66 11.26 35.94
C ASP A 95 -35.83 10.87 37.18
N SER A 96 -34.55 10.51 37.00
CA SER A 96 -33.64 10.07 38.07
C SER A 96 -32.74 11.21 38.55
N GLY A 97 -32.81 11.54 39.84
CA GLY A 97 -31.98 12.55 40.50
C GLY A 97 -30.47 12.28 40.62
N ASP A 98 -29.90 11.37 39.81
CA ASP A 98 -28.51 10.92 39.92
C ASP A 98 -27.55 11.43 38.83
N TYR A 99 -28.01 12.21 37.84
CA TYR A 99 -27.13 12.78 36.82
C TYR A 99 -27.49 14.24 36.51
N ALA A 100 -26.90 15.17 37.24
CA ALA A 100 -27.03 16.62 37.02
C ALA A 100 -25.97 17.19 36.06
N GLY A 101 -25.53 16.41 35.07
CA GLY A 101 -24.51 16.83 34.10
C GLY A 101 -24.77 16.25 32.73
N GLY A 102 -25.52 16.95 31.89
CA GLY A 102 -25.61 16.65 30.45
C GLY A 102 -26.99 16.75 29.79
N THR A 103 -28.07 17.03 30.52
CA THR A 103 -29.41 17.10 29.92
C THR A 103 -29.70 18.52 29.42
N ILE A 104 -29.89 18.70 28.11
CA ILE A 104 -30.21 20.02 27.51
C ILE A 104 -31.61 20.52 27.95
N VAL A 105 -32.48 19.63 28.46
CA VAL A 105 -33.88 19.94 28.74
C VAL A 105 -34.35 19.20 30.01
N ASN A 106 -34.45 19.87 31.17
CA ASN A 106 -35.00 19.29 32.40
C ASN A 106 -36.52 19.63 32.55
N GLY A 107 -37.27 18.88 33.38
CA GLY A 107 -38.74 18.71 33.42
C GLY A 107 -39.72 19.89 33.31
N THR A 108 -39.27 21.14 33.41
CA THR A 108 -40.07 22.38 33.21
C THR A 108 -39.58 23.23 32.04
N SER A 109 -38.64 22.71 31.25
CA SER A 109 -37.95 23.47 30.22
C SER A 109 -38.91 23.85 29.10
N MET A 110 -39.00 25.16 28.86
CA MET A 110 -39.68 25.74 27.71
C MET A 110 -39.01 25.32 26.40
N LEU A 111 -37.87 24.63 26.42
CA LEU A 111 -37.04 24.32 25.26
C LEU A 111 -37.27 22.90 24.69
N ARG A 112 -38.49 22.36 24.85
CA ARG A 112 -38.84 21.04 24.28
C ARG A 112 -38.83 21.10 22.76
N LEU A 113 -38.05 20.22 22.16
CA LEU A 113 -37.87 20.04 20.73
C LEU A 113 -38.00 18.54 20.43
N SER A 114 -38.62 18.18 19.31
CA SER A 114 -38.65 16.79 18.83
C SER A 114 -38.18 16.76 17.38
N MET A 115 -37.35 15.78 17.04
CA MET A 115 -37.01 15.53 15.65
C MET A 115 -38.21 14.90 14.94
N ASP A 116 -38.59 15.47 13.81
CA ASP A 116 -39.72 15.00 13.00
C ASP A 116 -39.22 14.01 11.95
N GLU A 117 -38.36 14.49 11.05
CA GLU A 117 -37.88 13.72 9.92
C GLU A 117 -36.42 14.07 9.58
N LEU A 118 -35.72 13.09 9.03
CA LEU A 118 -34.43 13.30 8.37
C LEU A 118 -34.73 13.30 6.86
N GLU A 119 -34.95 14.50 6.30
CA GLU A 119 -35.51 14.70 4.95
C GLU A 119 -34.59 14.11 3.88
N SER A 120 -33.28 14.33 4.00
CA SER A 120 -32.31 13.84 3.04
C SER A 120 -30.96 13.56 3.71
N MET A 121 -30.27 12.53 3.22
CA MET A 121 -28.91 12.19 3.65
C MET A 121 -28.03 11.97 2.42
N LYS A 122 -26.92 12.71 2.38
CA LYS A 122 -25.84 12.51 1.42
C LYS A 122 -24.63 11.97 2.15
N TYR A 123 -23.98 10.97 1.57
CA TYR A 123 -22.79 10.36 2.15
C TYR A 123 -21.76 10.02 1.08
N VAL A 124 -20.49 10.01 1.48
CA VAL A 124 -19.34 9.64 0.63
C VAL A 124 -18.70 8.40 1.22
N LEU A 125 -18.45 7.41 0.37
CA LEU A 125 -17.81 6.15 0.73
C LEU A 125 -16.30 6.19 0.45
N MET A 126 -15.52 5.40 1.19
CA MET A 126 -14.06 5.31 1.01
C MET A 126 -13.64 4.92 -0.41
N THR A 127 -14.47 4.13 -1.10
CA THR A 127 -14.21 3.62 -2.47
C THR A 127 -14.70 4.53 -3.60
N ASP A 128 -15.38 5.64 -3.29
CA ASP A 128 -15.97 6.53 -4.29
C ASP A 128 -14.91 7.18 -5.20
N ASP A 129 -15.37 7.64 -6.36
CA ASP A 129 -14.59 8.33 -7.40
C ASP A 129 -13.29 7.62 -7.80
N GLY A 130 -13.33 6.29 -7.84
CA GLY A 130 -12.18 5.50 -8.26
C GLY A 130 -11.11 5.33 -7.17
N GLY A 131 -11.46 5.51 -5.90
CA GLY A 131 -10.54 5.44 -4.77
C GLY A 131 -9.85 6.77 -4.46
N ASP A 132 -10.35 7.88 -5.00
CA ASP A 132 -9.83 9.22 -4.72
C ASP A 132 -10.13 9.63 -3.27
N VAL A 133 -11.26 9.21 -2.70
CA VAL A 133 -11.60 9.44 -1.29
C VAL A 133 -10.58 8.75 -0.37
N TYR A 134 -10.27 7.48 -0.64
CA TYR A 134 -9.20 6.74 0.04
C TYR A 134 -7.85 7.43 -0.10
N THR A 135 -7.51 7.88 -1.31
CA THR A 135 -6.25 8.58 -1.56
C THR A 135 -6.18 9.86 -0.75
N ASN A 136 -7.24 10.65 -0.72
CA ASN A 136 -7.28 11.87 0.08
C ASN A 136 -7.19 11.59 1.59
N ALA A 137 -7.81 10.50 2.06
CA ALA A 137 -7.71 10.07 3.45
C ALA A 137 -6.25 9.79 3.85
N VAL A 138 -5.56 8.98 3.05
CA VAL A 138 -4.13 8.66 3.24
C VAL A 138 -3.27 9.92 3.16
N VAL A 139 -3.47 10.74 2.13
CA VAL A 139 -2.67 11.96 1.91
C VAL A 139 -2.86 12.96 3.05
N SER A 140 -4.09 13.14 3.54
CA SER A 140 -4.41 14.04 4.65
C SER A 140 -3.77 13.59 5.95
N TYR A 141 -3.73 12.28 6.21
CA TYR A 141 -3.02 11.71 7.35
C TYR A 141 -1.50 11.93 7.21
N MET A 142 -0.92 11.59 6.06
CA MET A 142 0.52 11.68 5.85
C MET A 142 1.05 13.11 5.82
N LYS A 143 0.28 14.08 5.32
CA LYS A 143 0.62 15.52 5.36
C LYS A 143 0.79 16.04 6.80
N LYS A 144 0.07 15.48 7.78
CA LYS A 144 0.22 15.85 9.19
C LYS A 144 1.47 15.26 9.83
N ASN A 145 1.98 14.16 9.28
CA ASN A 145 3.05 13.36 9.88
C ASN A 145 4.40 13.49 9.16
N ILE A 146 4.44 13.94 7.91
CA ILE A 146 5.67 14.05 7.11
C ILE A 146 5.82 15.45 6.51
N GLY A 147 6.98 16.07 6.74
CA GLY A 147 7.32 17.37 6.16
C GLY A 147 7.57 17.32 4.65
N TYR A 148 7.14 18.38 3.94
CA TYR A 148 7.24 18.50 2.47
C TYR A 148 8.64 18.20 1.90
N GLU A 149 9.70 18.71 2.54
CA GLU A 149 11.08 18.51 2.09
C GLU A 149 11.51 17.03 2.10
N THR A 150 11.01 16.24 3.06
CA THR A 150 11.28 14.79 3.09
C THR A 150 10.66 14.08 1.90
N VAL A 151 9.42 14.43 1.57
CA VAL A 151 8.70 13.88 0.42
C VAL A 151 9.35 14.27 -0.90
N LYS A 152 9.81 15.52 -1.02
CA LYS A 152 10.52 16.02 -2.19
C LYS A 152 11.84 15.27 -2.40
N ASN A 153 12.59 15.02 -1.33
CA ASN A 153 13.81 14.22 -1.40
C ASN A 153 13.52 12.79 -1.87
N LEU A 154 12.50 12.14 -1.31
CA LEU A 154 12.07 10.81 -1.76
C LEU A 154 11.66 10.80 -3.24
N TYR A 155 10.91 11.80 -3.69
CA TYR A 155 10.53 11.92 -5.09
C TYR A 155 11.74 12.04 -6.01
N SER A 156 12.70 12.90 -5.67
CA SER A 156 13.93 13.09 -6.45
C SER A 156 14.76 11.80 -6.51
N GLN A 157 14.83 11.07 -5.40
CA GLN A 157 15.50 9.78 -5.32
C GLN A 157 14.82 8.77 -6.25
N TYR A 158 13.51 8.54 -6.12
CA TYR A 158 12.80 7.59 -6.97
C TYR A 158 12.81 7.97 -8.46
N SER A 159 12.69 9.26 -8.78
CA SER A 159 12.71 9.74 -10.17
C SER A 159 14.07 9.49 -10.82
N SER A 160 15.17 9.86 -10.16
CA SER A 160 16.53 9.62 -10.67
C SER A 160 16.83 8.13 -10.85
N LEU A 161 16.29 7.28 -9.97
CA LEU A 161 16.41 5.83 -10.08
C LEU A 161 15.62 5.26 -11.25
N ASN A 162 14.43 5.80 -11.49
CA ASN A 162 13.59 5.39 -12.62
C ASN A 162 14.20 5.82 -13.96
N GLU A 163 14.82 7.00 -14.03
CA GLU A 163 15.61 7.42 -15.20
C GLU A 163 16.79 6.48 -15.45
N ASN A 164 17.53 6.11 -14.39
CA ASN A 164 18.65 5.16 -14.50
C ASN A 164 18.20 3.75 -14.94
N LYS A 165 16.95 3.34 -14.65
CA LYS A 165 16.36 2.10 -15.16
C LYS A 165 16.27 2.08 -16.69
N SER A 166 16.10 3.23 -17.33
CA SER A 166 16.04 3.36 -18.79
C SER A 166 17.42 3.37 -19.48
N ALA A 167 18.51 3.57 -18.71
CA ALA A 167 19.87 3.70 -19.24
C ALA A 167 20.62 2.37 -19.40
N GLY A 168 20.08 1.25 -18.89
CA GLY A 168 20.72 -0.06 -18.97
C GLY A 168 19.71 -1.19 -19.06
N GLU A 169 19.33 -1.58 -20.27
CA GLU A 169 18.44 -2.72 -20.46
C GLU A 169 19.22 -4.03 -20.29
N TYR A 170 18.89 -4.80 -19.24
CA TYR A 170 19.37 -6.16 -19.08
C TYR A 170 18.60 -7.07 -20.04
N ASP A 171 19.28 -7.48 -21.11
CA ASP A 171 18.75 -8.42 -22.09
C ASP A 171 19.19 -9.84 -21.75
N ASP A 172 18.26 -10.59 -21.16
CA ASP A 172 18.51 -11.96 -20.76
C ASP A 172 18.66 -12.93 -21.93
N SER A 173 18.09 -12.58 -23.09
CA SER A 173 18.16 -13.42 -24.30
C SER A 173 19.61 -13.63 -24.77
N LYS A 174 20.54 -12.77 -24.34
CA LYS A 174 21.98 -12.90 -24.61
C LYS A 174 22.59 -14.20 -24.09
N ILE A 175 22.06 -14.75 -23.00
CA ILE A 175 22.52 -16.04 -22.46
C ILE A 175 22.10 -17.18 -23.40
N ASP A 176 20.83 -17.17 -23.81
CA ASP A 176 20.28 -18.18 -24.71
C ASP A 176 20.85 -18.05 -26.13
N SER A 177 21.08 -16.82 -26.61
CA SER A 177 21.71 -16.57 -27.91
C SER A 177 23.14 -17.09 -27.92
N ALA A 178 23.93 -16.83 -26.87
CA ALA A 178 25.29 -17.36 -26.75
C ALA A 178 25.31 -18.89 -26.76
N LEU A 179 24.39 -19.54 -26.05
CA LEU A 179 24.25 -21.00 -26.07
C LEU A 179 23.83 -21.54 -27.43
N LYS A 180 22.93 -20.84 -28.13
CA LYS A 180 22.49 -21.22 -29.48
C LYS A 180 23.64 -21.08 -30.48
N THR A 181 24.35 -19.94 -30.48
CA THR A 181 25.51 -19.71 -31.34
C THR A 181 26.60 -20.76 -31.12
N LEU A 182 26.85 -21.19 -29.88
CA LEU A 182 27.78 -22.29 -29.59
C LEU A 182 27.31 -23.63 -30.16
N LYS A 183 26.01 -23.96 -30.06
CA LYS A 183 25.44 -25.21 -30.57
C LYS A 183 25.42 -25.26 -32.10
N ASP A 184 25.02 -24.16 -32.75
CA ASP A 184 24.90 -24.09 -34.20
C ASP A 184 26.28 -24.21 -34.87
N ASN A 185 27.30 -23.51 -34.36
CA ASN A 185 28.66 -23.61 -34.91
C ASN A 185 29.32 -24.96 -34.60
N ALA A 186 29.05 -25.56 -33.43
CA ALA A 186 29.50 -26.92 -33.13
C ALA A 186 28.88 -27.98 -34.05
N ALA A 187 27.69 -27.72 -34.62
CA ALA A 187 27.05 -28.61 -35.58
C ALA A 187 27.60 -28.46 -37.01
N HIS A 188 28.14 -27.29 -37.37
CA HIS A 188 28.64 -26.99 -38.72
C HIS A 188 30.08 -27.47 -38.99
N GLU A 189 30.94 -27.63 -37.96
CA GLU A 189 32.36 -28.01 -38.15
C GLU A 189 32.67 -29.51 -38.00
N GLY A 190 31.66 -30.35 -37.72
CA GLY A 190 31.73 -31.80 -37.89
C GLY A 190 32.20 -32.62 -36.67
N GLY A 191 31.48 -33.72 -36.44
CA GLY A 191 31.94 -34.86 -35.65
C GLY A 191 31.74 -34.75 -34.14
N GLY A 192 30.65 -35.31 -33.64
CA GLY A 192 30.31 -35.33 -32.22
C GLY A 192 31.47 -35.75 -31.30
N LYS A 193 31.87 -34.84 -30.41
CA LYS A 193 32.38 -35.14 -29.07
C LYS A 193 32.33 -33.90 -28.17
N SER A 194 31.42 -33.96 -27.19
CA SER A 194 31.44 -33.29 -25.88
C SER A 194 31.70 -31.78 -25.81
N ILE A 195 30.62 -31.01 -25.63
CA ILE A 195 30.57 -29.64 -25.05
C ILE A 195 31.03 -29.63 -23.56
N ALA A 196 31.81 -30.63 -23.12
CA ALA A 196 32.20 -30.84 -21.73
C ALA A 196 33.70 -31.14 -21.53
N ARG A 197 34.52 -31.19 -22.59
CA ARG A 197 35.96 -31.45 -22.46
C ARG A 197 36.76 -30.66 -23.48
N SER A 198 37.36 -29.56 -23.03
CA SER A 198 38.59 -29.05 -23.63
C SER A 198 39.76 -29.43 -22.72
N SER A 199 40.70 -30.21 -23.24
CA SER A 199 42.00 -30.43 -22.61
C SER A 199 42.86 -29.16 -22.74
N PRO A 200 43.76 -28.87 -21.79
CA PRO A 200 44.55 -27.64 -21.80
C PRO A 200 45.58 -27.61 -22.95
N PRO A 201 45.88 -26.45 -23.56
CA PRO A 201 47.02 -26.29 -24.45
C PRO A 201 48.33 -26.39 -23.66
N ARG A 202 49.30 -27.08 -24.27
CA ARG A 202 50.69 -27.24 -23.81
C ARG A 202 51.30 -25.90 -23.35
N ALA A 203 51.72 -25.84 -22.10
CA ALA A 203 52.49 -24.74 -21.55
C ALA A 203 53.82 -24.57 -22.32
N TYR A 204 54.12 -23.33 -22.71
CA TYR A 204 55.47 -22.91 -23.08
C TYR A 204 56.40 -23.09 -21.86
N SER A 205 57.27 -24.08 -21.91
CA SER A 205 58.37 -24.22 -20.96
C SER A 205 59.42 -23.15 -21.27
N ALA A 206 59.49 -22.11 -20.44
CA ALA A 206 60.66 -21.27 -20.33
C ALA A 206 61.73 -22.03 -19.53
N HIS A 207 62.88 -22.27 -20.16
CA HIS A 207 64.07 -22.80 -19.52
C HIS A 207 64.51 -21.92 -18.35
N SER A 208 64.71 -22.51 -17.18
CA SER A 208 65.78 -22.08 -16.27
C SER A 208 66.31 -23.28 -15.49
N SER A 209 67.59 -23.16 -15.18
CA SER A 209 68.56 -24.24 -15.09
C SER A 209 68.72 -24.80 -13.69
N PHE A 210 68.96 -26.12 -13.61
CA PHE A 210 69.88 -26.78 -12.68
C PHE A 210 69.77 -26.52 -11.16
N SER A 211 69.33 -27.51 -10.40
CA SER A 211 70.25 -28.37 -9.62
C SER A 211 69.50 -29.46 -8.85
N LYS A 212 70.24 -30.53 -8.58
CA LYS A 212 69.80 -31.90 -8.27
C LYS A 212 70.17 -32.21 -6.83
N ALA A 213 69.23 -32.70 -6.03
CA ALA A 213 69.52 -33.55 -4.87
C ALA A 213 68.32 -34.45 -4.57
N LYS A 214 68.61 -35.61 -4.00
CA LYS A 214 67.94 -36.90 -4.15
C LYS A 214 67.50 -37.38 -2.76
N GLN A 215 66.30 -37.94 -2.61
CA GLN A 215 65.99 -39.25 -1.97
C GLN A 215 64.57 -39.32 -1.35
N THR A 216 63.72 -40.13 -2.01
CA THR A 216 62.94 -41.28 -1.51
C THR A 216 62.43 -41.30 -0.05
N SER A 217 61.10 -41.39 0.16
CA SER A 217 60.36 -42.67 0.34
C SER A 217 58.89 -42.48 0.79
N GLU A 218 58.01 -43.22 0.11
CA GLU A 218 56.78 -43.90 0.58
C GLU A 218 55.52 -43.13 1.04
N SER A 219 54.70 -42.81 0.03
CA SER A 219 53.28 -43.17 -0.14
C SER A 219 52.40 -43.53 1.06
N LYS A 220 51.35 -42.73 1.25
CA LYS A 220 49.96 -43.23 1.35
C LYS A 220 49.06 -42.33 0.50
N GLU A 221 48.62 -42.89 -0.62
CA GLU A 221 47.64 -42.33 -1.54
C GLU A 221 46.25 -42.36 -0.89
N GLU A 222 45.63 -41.20 -0.78
CA GLU A 222 44.17 -41.08 -0.80
C GLU A 222 43.86 -40.06 -1.91
N SER A 223 43.20 -40.57 -2.94
CA SER A 223 43.01 -39.96 -4.25
C SER A 223 42.17 -38.68 -4.19
N THR A 224 42.81 -37.54 -4.37
CA THR A 224 42.18 -36.31 -4.86
C THR A 224 41.81 -36.45 -6.33
N GLU A 225 40.54 -36.71 -6.65
CA GLU A 225 39.98 -36.44 -7.97
C GLU A 225 39.84 -34.91 -8.16
N GLY A 226 40.97 -34.25 -8.42
CA GLY A 226 41.04 -32.88 -8.88
C GLY A 226 41.17 -32.83 -10.40
N GLY A 227 40.03 -32.83 -11.12
CA GLY A 227 39.99 -32.58 -12.56
C GLY A 227 39.33 -31.24 -12.85
N ASN A 228 40.11 -30.17 -12.95
CA ASN A 228 39.66 -28.83 -13.37
C ASN A 228 39.18 -28.84 -14.84
N ALA A 229 37.95 -29.30 -15.08
CA ALA A 229 37.20 -28.97 -16.29
C ALA A 229 36.71 -27.52 -16.15
N ILE A 230 37.02 -26.66 -17.13
CA ILE A 230 36.50 -25.29 -17.15
C ILE A 230 34.99 -25.39 -17.38
N GLU A 231 34.20 -25.26 -16.31
CA GLU A 231 32.75 -25.31 -16.36
C GLU A 231 32.20 -24.12 -17.15
N ASN A 232 31.20 -24.38 -18.01
CA ASN A 232 30.55 -23.34 -18.80
C ASN A 232 29.46 -22.60 -17.97
N PRO A 233 29.64 -21.31 -17.66
CA PRO A 233 28.67 -20.49 -16.93
C PRO A 233 27.24 -20.54 -17.48
N LEU A 234 27.15 -20.53 -18.81
CA LEU A 234 25.89 -20.29 -19.53
C LEU A 234 24.92 -21.45 -19.30
N VAL A 235 25.44 -22.68 -19.36
CA VAL A 235 24.65 -23.90 -19.14
C VAL A 235 24.14 -23.96 -17.70
N LYS A 236 24.94 -23.50 -16.74
CA LYS A 236 24.54 -23.54 -15.33
C LYS A 236 23.49 -22.49 -15.00
N VAL A 237 23.66 -21.25 -15.46
CA VAL A 237 22.65 -20.21 -15.29
C VAL A 237 21.34 -20.60 -15.95
N GLN A 238 21.38 -21.23 -17.14
CA GLN A 238 20.17 -21.74 -17.78
C GLN A 238 19.46 -22.81 -16.92
N LYS A 239 20.21 -23.75 -16.32
CA LYS A 239 19.64 -24.75 -15.40
C LYS A 239 19.05 -24.12 -14.13
N VAL A 240 19.76 -23.16 -13.54
CA VAL A 240 19.34 -22.42 -12.33
C VAL A 240 18.07 -21.60 -12.57
N LYS A 241 17.93 -21.03 -13.77
CA LYS A 241 16.71 -20.36 -14.18
C LYS A 241 15.54 -21.32 -14.36
N ALA A 242 15.81 -22.50 -14.93
CA ALA A 242 14.80 -23.53 -15.11
C ALA A 242 14.24 -24.07 -13.77
N SER A 243 15.01 -24.04 -12.68
CA SER A 243 14.52 -24.41 -11.33
C SER A 243 13.62 -23.34 -10.67
N GLY A 244 13.47 -22.16 -11.27
CA GLY A 244 12.60 -21.09 -10.77
C GLY A 244 13.32 -20.16 -9.79
N ILE A 245 13.18 -18.85 -10.01
CA ILE A 245 13.96 -17.79 -9.34
C ILE A 245 13.75 -17.77 -7.82
N LEU A 246 12.53 -18.03 -7.33
CA LEU A 246 12.22 -18.00 -5.90
C LEU A 246 13.12 -18.95 -5.10
N SER A 247 13.18 -20.22 -5.52
CA SER A 247 14.00 -21.26 -4.89
C SER A 247 15.51 -20.94 -4.87
N GLN A 248 15.95 -20.01 -5.71
CA GLN A 248 17.34 -19.62 -5.78
C GLN A 248 17.69 -18.57 -4.73
N VAL A 249 16.73 -17.78 -4.25
CA VAL A 249 17.00 -16.64 -3.38
C VAL A 249 16.45 -16.80 -1.97
N VAL A 250 15.51 -17.73 -1.77
CA VAL A 250 14.91 -18.02 -0.46
C VAL A 250 14.58 -19.50 -0.34
N ASP A 251 14.56 -20.00 0.88
CA ASP A 251 14.00 -21.32 1.18
C ASP A 251 12.46 -21.28 1.02
N ASP A 252 11.95 -22.04 0.06
CA ASP A 252 10.52 -22.11 -0.25
C ASP A 252 9.65 -22.49 0.96
N SER A 253 10.23 -23.14 1.99
CA SER A 253 9.53 -23.53 3.22
C SER A 253 9.32 -22.38 4.22
N THR A 254 10.10 -21.30 4.13
CA THR A 254 9.96 -20.13 5.00
C THR A 254 8.98 -19.09 4.43
N VAL A 255 8.53 -19.29 3.19
CA VAL A 255 7.63 -18.37 2.50
C VAL A 255 6.19 -18.58 2.98
N SER A 256 5.55 -17.49 3.43
CA SER A 256 4.14 -17.46 3.81
C SER A 256 3.23 -18.09 2.74
N GLY A 257 2.34 -18.96 3.20
CA GLY A 257 1.28 -19.58 2.41
C GLY A 257 -0.04 -18.82 2.43
N ASN A 258 -0.11 -17.65 3.08
CA ASN A 258 -1.36 -16.89 3.20
C ASN A 258 -1.89 -16.47 1.83
N SER A 259 -3.21 -16.40 1.73
CA SER A 259 -3.89 -16.00 0.52
C SER A 259 -5.23 -15.35 0.83
N ILE A 260 -5.63 -14.41 -0.02
CA ILE A 260 -6.96 -13.80 0.05
C ILE A 260 -7.84 -14.23 -1.13
N ASP A 261 -9.15 -14.21 -0.91
CA ASP A 261 -10.11 -14.45 -1.97
C ASP A 261 -10.17 -13.26 -2.94
N THR A 262 -9.76 -13.51 -4.19
CA THR A 262 -9.74 -12.49 -5.24
C THR A 262 -11.10 -12.16 -5.84
N SER A 263 -12.13 -12.96 -5.55
CA SER A 263 -13.49 -12.76 -6.10
C SER A 263 -14.29 -11.73 -5.30
N ALA A 264 -14.11 -11.71 -3.98
CA ALA A 264 -14.85 -10.85 -3.07
C ALA A 264 -14.12 -9.54 -2.71
N ARG A 265 -12.87 -9.34 -3.15
CA ARG A 265 -12.06 -8.14 -2.84
C ARG A 265 -12.61 -6.86 -3.46
N VAL A 266 -12.28 -5.71 -2.89
CA VAL A 266 -12.71 -4.37 -3.32
C VAL A 266 -12.42 -4.14 -4.81
N SER A 267 -11.21 -4.45 -5.26
CA SER A 267 -10.79 -4.26 -6.66
C SER A 267 -11.46 -5.22 -7.66
N GLY A 268 -12.11 -6.29 -7.18
CA GLY A 268 -12.67 -7.37 -8.00
C GLY A 268 -14.20 -7.37 -8.10
N ARG A 269 -14.89 -6.54 -7.31
CA ARG A 269 -16.36 -6.56 -7.21
C ARG A 269 -17.01 -5.27 -7.74
N SER A 270 -18.32 -5.32 -7.94
CA SER A 270 -19.12 -4.11 -8.15
C SER A 270 -19.29 -3.39 -6.81
N LEU A 271 -18.89 -2.13 -6.78
CA LEU A 271 -18.84 -1.31 -5.58
C LEU A 271 -20.11 -0.49 -5.43
N HIS A 272 -20.56 -0.30 -4.19
CA HIS A 272 -21.55 0.71 -3.87
C HIS A 272 -21.00 2.11 -4.13
N LYS A 273 -21.92 3.06 -4.32
CA LYS A 273 -21.59 4.46 -4.58
C LYS A 273 -22.32 5.36 -3.62
N GLY A 274 -21.60 6.31 -3.05
CA GLY A 274 -22.17 7.36 -2.23
C GLY A 274 -23.10 8.27 -3.03
N THR A 275 -23.93 9.00 -2.30
CA THR A 275 -24.84 10.02 -2.86
C THR A 275 -24.29 11.44 -2.70
N GLY A 276 -23.21 11.61 -1.94
CA GLY A 276 -22.43 12.83 -1.83
C GLY A 276 -21.39 12.87 -2.94
N GLY A 277 -21.47 13.87 -3.83
CA GLY A 277 -20.43 14.04 -4.86
C GLY A 277 -19.06 14.32 -4.25
N TRP A 278 -18.03 13.71 -4.83
CA TRP A 278 -16.62 14.03 -4.62
C TRP A 278 -16.05 14.63 -5.89
N SER A 279 -15.19 15.64 -5.77
CA SER A 279 -14.59 16.31 -6.94
C SER A 279 -13.11 16.64 -6.75
N GLU A 280 -12.51 16.19 -5.65
CA GLU A 280 -11.10 16.44 -5.35
C GLU A 280 -10.26 15.25 -5.83
N SER A 281 -9.60 15.42 -6.97
CA SER A 281 -8.58 14.47 -7.38
C SER A 281 -7.27 14.77 -6.66
N SER A 282 -6.68 13.75 -6.04
CA SER A 282 -5.38 13.82 -5.40
C SER A 282 -4.29 13.18 -6.28
N ASP A 283 -4.43 13.23 -7.61
CA ASP A 283 -3.47 12.60 -8.54
C ASP A 283 -2.30 13.55 -8.89
N ASP A 284 -1.58 13.97 -7.85
CA ASP A 284 -0.32 14.73 -8.00
C ASP A 284 0.88 13.89 -7.55
N TRP A 285 2.07 14.23 -8.04
CA TRP A 285 3.33 13.56 -7.67
C TRP A 285 3.53 13.52 -6.16
N TYR A 286 3.14 14.60 -5.47
CA TYR A 286 3.26 14.74 -4.02
C TYR A 286 2.38 13.72 -3.29
N ALA A 287 1.12 13.60 -3.69
CA ALA A 287 0.19 12.61 -3.16
C ALA A 287 0.65 11.18 -3.46
N LYS A 288 1.24 10.94 -4.64
CA LYS A 288 1.77 9.64 -5.02
C LYS A 288 2.89 9.17 -4.09
N VAL A 289 3.82 10.05 -3.74
CA VAL A 289 4.91 9.70 -2.80
C VAL A 289 4.39 9.55 -1.37
N LEU A 290 3.42 10.36 -0.95
CA LEU A 290 2.78 10.18 0.37
C LEU A 290 2.08 8.82 0.47
N MET A 291 1.33 8.41 -0.57
CA MET A 291 0.71 7.08 -0.64
C MET A 291 1.75 5.96 -0.57
N GLN A 292 2.87 6.08 -1.28
CA GLN A 292 3.95 5.09 -1.20
C GLN A 292 4.55 5.01 0.19
N GLN A 293 4.85 6.16 0.80
CA GLN A 293 5.43 6.20 2.13
C GLN A 293 4.45 5.64 3.17
N TYR A 294 3.15 5.89 3.01
CA TYR A 294 2.11 5.28 3.84
C TYR A 294 2.13 3.75 3.72
N ILE A 295 2.06 3.22 2.49
CA ILE A 295 2.10 1.77 2.22
C ILE A 295 3.36 1.15 2.85
N LEU A 296 4.52 1.74 2.63
CA LEU A 296 5.76 1.23 3.22
C LEU A 296 5.77 1.36 4.75
N THR A 297 5.08 2.33 5.35
CA THR A 297 5.15 2.52 6.81
C THR A 297 4.22 1.56 7.55
N TYR A 298 3.00 1.35 7.03
CA TYR A 298 1.93 0.67 7.77
C TYR A 298 1.53 -0.69 7.20
N MET A 299 2.06 -1.09 6.05
CA MET A 299 1.77 -2.40 5.47
C MET A 299 2.97 -3.33 5.59
N SER A 300 2.64 -4.58 5.86
CA SER A 300 3.60 -5.66 6.03
C SER A 300 4.30 -6.03 4.73
N CYS A 301 5.54 -6.50 4.84
CA CYS A 301 6.31 -7.03 3.70
C CYS A 301 7.15 -8.22 4.13
N TYR A 302 7.82 -8.87 3.17
CA TYR A 302 8.61 -10.08 3.43
C TYR A 302 9.60 -9.95 4.60
N THR A 303 10.27 -8.79 4.72
CA THR A 303 11.26 -8.54 5.78
C THR A 303 10.66 -7.96 7.07
N ASP A 304 9.37 -7.66 7.09
CA ASP A 304 8.68 -6.92 8.15
C ASP A 304 7.20 -7.35 8.20
N THR A 305 6.98 -8.58 8.67
CA THR A 305 5.67 -9.26 8.67
C THR A 305 4.84 -8.88 9.89
N ASN A 306 3.51 -8.82 9.75
CA ASN A 306 2.59 -8.71 10.88
C ASN A 306 1.62 -9.91 10.92
N PRO A 307 1.65 -10.76 11.97
CA PRO A 307 0.78 -11.94 12.06
C PRO A 307 -0.71 -11.59 12.21
N ASN A 308 -1.05 -10.34 12.54
CA ASN A 308 -2.43 -9.88 12.64
C ASN A 308 -3.04 -9.52 11.26
N HIS A 309 -2.21 -9.45 10.21
CA HIS A 309 -2.67 -9.08 8.87
C HIS A 309 -3.10 -10.31 8.06
N ALA A 310 -4.03 -10.11 7.12
CA ALA A 310 -4.52 -11.18 6.25
C ALA A 310 -3.45 -11.77 5.32
N LEU A 311 -2.51 -10.92 4.89
CA LEU A 311 -1.33 -11.30 4.14
C LEU A 311 -0.10 -10.88 4.95
N ASN A 312 0.95 -11.69 4.93
CA ASN A 312 2.23 -11.28 5.54
C ASN A 312 3.00 -10.33 4.60
N TYR A 313 2.70 -10.36 3.29
CA TYR A 313 3.41 -9.64 2.24
C TYR A 313 2.46 -8.67 1.50
N GLU A 314 1.82 -7.76 2.24
CA GLU A 314 0.83 -6.82 1.69
C GLU A 314 1.43 -5.86 0.65
N VAL A 315 2.65 -5.35 0.88
CA VAL A 315 3.31 -4.47 -0.08
C VAL A 315 3.56 -5.20 -1.40
N GLU A 316 3.98 -6.46 -1.32
CA GLU A 316 4.17 -7.35 -2.47
C GLU A 316 2.84 -7.62 -3.18
N TYR A 317 1.73 -7.80 -2.44
CA TYR A 317 0.38 -7.86 -3.02
C TYR A 317 0.02 -6.59 -3.78
N ILE A 318 0.32 -5.42 -3.23
CA ILE A 318 0.03 -4.15 -3.91
C ILE A 318 0.83 -4.02 -5.21
N ILE A 319 2.07 -4.54 -5.25
CA ILE A 319 2.90 -4.56 -6.45
C ILE A 319 2.39 -5.62 -7.46
N GLY A 320 2.16 -6.86 -7.01
CA GLY A 320 1.91 -8.04 -7.85
C GLY A 320 0.44 -8.33 -8.18
N GLY A 321 -0.47 -8.15 -7.22
CA GLY A 321 -1.92 -8.31 -7.37
C GLY A 321 -2.43 -9.75 -7.50
N ARG A 322 -1.64 -10.74 -7.08
CA ARG A 322 -2.00 -12.18 -7.04
C ARG A 322 -2.63 -12.56 -5.71
N ALA A 323 -3.32 -13.70 -5.68
CA ALA A 323 -4.08 -14.14 -4.51
C ALA A 323 -3.21 -14.51 -3.31
N SER A 324 -2.02 -15.08 -3.54
CA SER A 324 -1.15 -15.63 -2.49
C SER A 324 0.10 -14.79 -2.26
N ASP A 325 0.57 -14.77 -1.01
CA ASP A 325 1.84 -14.19 -0.60
C ASP A 325 2.99 -14.70 -1.46
N LYS A 326 3.08 -16.02 -1.63
CA LYS A 326 4.13 -16.68 -2.43
C LYS A 326 4.16 -16.20 -3.89
N ASP A 327 3.02 -16.03 -4.54
CA ASP A 327 2.99 -15.60 -5.95
C ASP A 327 3.27 -14.11 -6.12
N ASN A 328 2.88 -13.28 -5.15
CA ASN A 328 3.25 -11.86 -5.12
C ASN A 328 4.75 -11.67 -4.89
N LEU A 329 5.33 -12.44 -3.95
CA LEU A 329 6.76 -12.42 -3.69
C LEU A 329 7.58 -12.83 -4.91
N LYS A 330 7.14 -13.85 -5.67
CA LYS A 330 7.78 -14.23 -6.95
C LYS A 330 7.86 -13.07 -7.94
N ILE A 331 6.78 -12.30 -8.07
CA ILE A 331 6.74 -11.15 -8.99
C ILE A 331 7.74 -10.08 -8.53
N VAL A 332 7.71 -9.73 -7.24
CA VAL A 332 8.61 -8.71 -6.68
C VAL A 332 10.07 -9.12 -6.81
N ILE A 333 10.40 -10.37 -6.49
CA ILE A 333 11.76 -10.91 -6.65
C ILE A 333 12.20 -10.83 -8.12
N ALA A 334 11.34 -11.18 -9.07
CA ALA A 334 11.67 -11.06 -10.50
C ALA A 334 11.88 -9.61 -10.94
N GLU A 335 11.04 -8.67 -10.48
CA GLU A 335 11.19 -7.24 -10.77
C GLU A 335 12.49 -6.66 -10.16
N ILE A 336 12.83 -7.02 -8.92
CA ILE A 336 14.09 -6.61 -8.26
C ILE A 336 15.29 -7.26 -8.94
N LEU A 337 15.21 -8.55 -9.31
CA LEU A 337 16.28 -9.26 -10.01
C LEU A 337 16.64 -8.53 -11.31
N ALA A 338 15.64 -8.11 -12.09
CA ALA A 338 15.85 -7.37 -13.34
C ALA A 338 16.54 -6.02 -13.08
N LEU A 339 16.11 -5.27 -12.06
CA LEU A 339 16.76 -4.01 -11.65
C LEU A 339 18.23 -4.24 -11.24
N ARG A 340 18.49 -5.27 -10.42
CA ARG A 340 19.85 -5.61 -9.99
C ARG A 340 20.71 -6.08 -11.16
N ALA A 341 20.16 -6.89 -12.06
CA ALA A 341 20.89 -7.40 -13.22
C ALA A 341 21.28 -6.28 -14.19
N ALA A 342 20.40 -5.29 -14.40
CA ALA A 342 20.71 -4.09 -15.14
C ALA A 342 21.87 -3.29 -14.50
N ALA A 343 21.79 -3.02 -13.20
CA ALA A 343 22.82 -2.28 -12.49
C ALA A 343 24.18 -3.02 -12.46
N ASN A 344 24.15 -4.34 -12.23
CA ASN A 344 25.33 -5.18 -12.23
C ASN A 344 25.95 -5.27 -13.64
N MET A 345 25.12 -5.34 -14.69
CA MET A 345 25.59 -5.31 -16.08
C MET A 345 26.22 -3.96 -16.45
N ALA A 346 25.64 -2.84 -16.01
CA ALA A 346 26.21 -1.51 -16.23
C ALA A 346 27.62 -1.40 -15.60
N TYR A 347 27.80 -1.90 -14.38
CA TYR A 347 29.11 -1.96 -13.76
C TYR A 347 30.09 -2.88 -14.53
N LEU A 348 29.64 -4.08 -14.96
CA LEU A 348 30.48 -4.98 -15.77
C LEU A 348 30.91 -4.32 -17.08
N ALA A 349 30.02 -3.58 -17.74
CA ALA A 349 30.31 -2.85 -18.97
C ALA A 349 31.36 -1.74 -18.76
N GLY A 350 31.45 -1.17 -17.56
CA GLY A 350 32.46 -0.18 -17.19
C GLY A 350 33.78 -0.76 -16.68
N SER A 351 33.86 -2.06 -16.42
CA SER A 351 35.04 -2.70 -15.81
C SER A 351 35.91 -3.42 -16.85
N ALA A 352 36.96 -2.75 -17.34
CA ALA A 352 37.92 -3.33 -18.29
C ALA A 352 38.54 -4.65 -17.79
N SER A 353 38.80 -4.76 -16.48
CA SER A 353 39.34 -5.98 -15.88
C SER A 353 38.36 -7.16 -15.98
N LYS A 354 37.06 -6.92 -15.70
CA LYS A 354 36.04 -7.98 -15.76
C LYS A 354 35.66 -8.34 -17.19
N GLN A 355 35.65 -7.37 -18.11
CA GLN A 355 35.51 -7.63 -19.54
C GLN A 355 36.65 -8.50 -20.06
N ALA A 356 37.90 -8.19 -19.71
CA ALA A 356 39.05 -9.02 -20.10
C ALA A 356 38.93 -10.46 -19.58
N GLN A 357 38.43 -10.67 -18.35
CA GLN A 357 38.17 -12.00 -17.80
C GLN A 357 37.07 -12.74 -18.57
N ALA A 358 35.95 -12.06 -18.87
CA ALA A 358 34.86 -12.63 -19.64
C ALA A 358 35.31 -13.00 -21.07
N MET A 359 36.08 -12.13 -21.73
CA MET A 359 36.65 -12.37 -23.04
C MET A 359 37.64 -13.54 -23.05
N ALA A 360 38.50 -13.65 -22.03
CA ALA A 360 39.40 -14.79 -21.89
C ALA A 360 38.62 -16.11 -21.76
N LEU A 361 37.54 -16.13 -20.97
CA LEU A 361 36.69 -17.31 -20.84
C LEU A 361 35.89 -17.59 -22.13
N ALA A 362 35.42 -16.54 -22.82
CA ALA A 362 34.74 -16.66 -24.10
C ALA A 362 35.65 -17.24 -25.18
N ALA A 363 36.91 -16.81 -25.25
CA ALA A 363 37.90 -17.38 -26.15
C ALA A 363 38.20 -18.85 -25.86
N ILE A 364 38.17 -19.27 -24.59
CA ILE A 364 38.34 -20.69 -24.22
C ILE A 364 37.12 -21.52 -24.64
N ILE A 365 35.90 -21.02 -24.40
CA ILE A 365 34.65 -21.75 -24.66
C ILE A 365 34.29 -21.74 -26.16
N GLY A 366 34.42 -20.58 -26.81
CA GLY A 366 34.04 -20.33 -28.19
C GLY A 366 35.19 -20.39 -29.19
N GLY A 367 36.46 -20.36 -28.76
CA GLY A 367 37.61 -20.32 -29.67
C GLY A 367 37.78 -21.55 -30.57
N ILE A 368 37.09 -22.65 -30.25
CA ILE A 368 37.00 -23.83 -31.14
C ILE A 368 36.40 -23.46 -32.50
N THR A 369 35.48 -22.48 -32.55
CA THR A 369 34.79 -22.08 -33.78
C THR A 369 35.61 -21.15 -34.66
N LEU A 370 36.79 -20.68 -34.20
CA LEU A 370 37.69 -19.73 -34.88
C LEU A 370 37.00 -18.48 -35.47
N THR A 371 35.81 -18.14 -34.97
CA THR A 371 34.95 -17.08 -35.52
C THR A 371 34.85 -15.93 -34.52
N PRO A 372 35.44 -14.76 -34.80
CA PRO A 372 35.46 -13.62 -33.87
C PRO A 372 34.07 -13.19 -33.40
N GLU A 373 33.07 -13.22 -34.28
CA GLU A 373 31.69 -12.86 -33.97
C GLU A 373 31.04 -13.81 -32.95
N VAL A 374 31.40 -15.09 -32.99
CA VAL A 374 30.92 -16.09 -32.02
C VAL A 374 31.54 -15.84 -30.65
N ILE A 375 32.83 -15.52 -30.60
CA ILE A 375 33.53 -15.24 -29.35
C ILE A 375 32.94 -14.00 -28.67
N GLU A 376 32.66 -12.93 -29.43
CA GLU A 376 32.02 -11.72 -28.91
C GLU A 376 30.59 -12.00 -28.38
N GLY A 377 29.81 -12.81 -29.10
CA GLY A 377 28.49 -13.25 -28.65
C GLY A 377 28.54 -14.03 -27.34
N VAL A 378 29.52 -14.94 -27.21
CA VAL A 378 29.75 -15.73 -25.99
C VAL A 378 30.21 -14.85 -24.82
N GLU A 379 31.08 -13.87 -25.06
CA GLU A 379 31.50 -12.89 -24.04
C GLU A 379 30.28 -12.15 -23.46
N LYS A 380 29.40 -11.62 -24.32
CA LYS A 380 28.18 -10.93 -23.88
C LYS A 380 27.26 -11.85 -23.08
N GLY A 381 27.13 -13.11 -23.48
CA GLY A 381 26.39 -14.12 -22.71
C GLY A 381 27.02 -14.38 -21.33
N ILE A 382 28.36 -14.47 -21.25
CA ILE A 382 29.09 -14.69 -20.00
C ILE A 382 28.91 -13.50 -19.05
N LEU A 383 29.00 -12.26 -19.55
CA LEU A 383 28.76 -11.06 -18.76
C LEU A 383 27.31 -11.02 -18.24
N ALA A 384 26.32 -11.38 -19.06
CA ALA A 384 24.92 -11.46 -18.64
C ALA A 384 24.69 -12.55 -17.57
N ALA A 385 25.35 -13.70 -17.70
CA ALA A 385 25.34 -14.77 -16.70
C ALA A 385 26.00 -14.34 -15.38
N TRP A 386 27.10 -13.60 -15.46
CA TRP A 386 27.81 -13.09 -14.28
C TRP A 386 26.99 -12.01 -13.56
N ALA A 387 26.38 -11.08 -14.30
CA ALA A 387 25.44 -10.11 -13.75
C ALA A 387 24.26 -10.79 -13.05
N PHE A 388 23.67 -11.83 -13.67
CA PHE A 388 22.60 -12.62 -13.06
C PHE A 388 23.04 -13.26 -11.74
N CYS A 389 24.24 -13.87 -11.71
CA CYS A 389 24.79 -14.48 -10.50
C CYS A 389 24.92 -13.46 -9.37
N GLU A 390 25.55 -12.31 -9.63
CA GLU A 390 25.67 -11.24 -8.62
C GLU A 390 24.29 -10.79 -8.14
N SER A 391 23.29 -10.67 -9.03
CA SER A 391 21.94 -10.26 -8.66
C SER A 391 21.20 -11.28 -7.80
N VAL A 392 21.45 -12.58 -7.97
CA VAL A 392 20.92 -13.63 -7.08
C VAL A 392 21.53 -13.49 -5.68
N LEU A 393 22.85 -13.24 -5.60
CA LEU A 393 23.52 -12.99 -4.32
C LEU A 393 23.00 -11.71 -3.63
N ASP A 394 22.75 -10.66 -4.42
CA ASP A 394 22.16 -9.40 -3.95
C ASP A 394 20.75 -9.65 -3.38
N LEU A 395 19.92 -10.43 -4.07
CA LEU A 395 18.56 -10.73 -3.60
C LEU A 395 18.54 -11.56 -2.31
N ARG A 396 19.41 -12.56 -2.18
CA ARG A 396 19.55 -13.32 -0.93
C ARG A 396 19.86 -12.37 0.23
N ALA A 397 20.87 -11.52 0.05
CA ALA A 397 21.23 -10.51 1.04
C ALA A 397 20.05 -9.58 1.38
N LEU A 398 19.37 -9.02 0.38
CA LEU A 398 18.21 -8.14 0.59
C LEU A 398 17.08 -8.82 1.36
N LEU A 399 16.75 -10.07 1.03
CA LEU A 399 15.70 -10.84 1.71
C LEU A 399 16.09 -11.21 3.15
N ASP A 400 17.39 -11.28 3.46
CA ASP A 400 17.90 -11.44 4.82
C ASP A 400 18.04 -10.11 5.59
N GLY A 401 17.61 -8.98 5.00
CA GLY A 401 17.64 -7.67 5.63
C GLY A 401 18.94 -6.88 5.43
N ASP A 402 19.90 -7.40 4.65
CA ASP A 402 21.12 -6.68 4.29
C ASP A 402 20.85 -5.53 3.30
N LYS A 403 21.84 -4.65 3.16
CA LYS A 403 21.78 -3.48 2.29
C LYS A 403 22.73 -3.62 1.11
N ILE A 404 22.24 -3.36 -0.09
CA ILE A 404 23.01 -3.50 -1.33
C ILE A 404 23.19 -2.13 -2.01
N PRO A 405 24.42 -1.76 -2.42
CA PRO A 405 24.65 -0.56 -3.22
C PRO A 405 23.87 -0.60 -4.53
N LEU A 406 23.25 0.53 -4.88
CA LEU A 406 22.54 0.69 -6.14
C LEU A 406 23.45 0.40 -7.33
N ILE A 407 24.65 0.97 -7.34
CA ILE A 407 25.70 0.69 -8.32
C ILE A 407 26.86 0.01 -7.59
N LYS A 408 27.31 -1.12 -8.12
CA LYS A 408 28.44 -1.87 -7.56
C LYS A 408 29.78 -1.20 -7.88
N SER A 409 30.78 -1.54 -7.08
CA SER A 409 32.19 -1.22 -7.27
C SER A 409 33.04 -2.47 -7.07
N ASP A 410 34.33 -2.41 -7.35
CA ASP A 410 35.25 -3.54 -7.14
C ASP A 410 35.25 -4.06 -5.70
N THR A 411 34.97 -3.17 -4.73
CA THR A 411 34.93 -3.51 -3.30
C THR A 411 33.64 -4.22 -2.90
N SER A 412 32.50 -3.81 -3.48
CA SER A 412 31.17 -4.34 -3.17
C SER A 412 30.77 -5.53 -4.04
N TRP A 413 31.52 -5.80 -5.11
CA TRP A 413 31.36 -7.00 -5.93
C TRP A 413 31.74 -8.26 -5.14
N THR A 414 30.91 -9.29 -5.23
CA THR A 414 31.07 -10.51 -4.42
C THR A 414 31.42 -11.75 -5.26
N SER A 415 30.75 -11.93 -6.38
CA SER A 415 30.88 -13.13 -7.20
C SER A 415 32.20 -13.19 -7.96
N SER A 416 32.71 -14.41 -8.17
CA SER A 416 33.83 -14.66 -9.08
C SER A 416 33.35 -15.44 -10.30
N LEU A 417 33.93 -15.15 -11.47
CA LEU A 417 33.53 -15.78 -12.72
C LEU A 417 33.71 -17.31 -12.67
N TYR A 418 34.83 -17.77 -12.12
CA TYR A 418 35.16 -19.20 -12.00
C TYR A 418 34.47 -19.90 -10.81
N GLY A 419 33.95 -19.16 -9.82
CA GLY A 419 33.25 -19.70 -8.65
C GLY A 419 31.72 -19.68 -8.74
N MET A 420 31.17 -19.12 -9.82
CA MET A 420 29.74 -18.87 -10.00
C MET A 420 28.86 -20.11 -9.82
N THR A 421 29.29 -21.30 -10.27
CA THR A 421 28.53 -22.55 -10.08
C THR A 421 28.28 -22.85 -8.61
N SER A 422 29.35 -22.77 -7.79
CA SER A 422 29.27 -23.03 -6.35
C SER A 422 28.43 -21.98 -5.62
N MET A 423 28.51 -20.73 -6.06
CA MET A 423 27.77 -19.62 -5.47
C MET A 423 26.27 -19.70 -5.76
N LEU A 424 25.89 -20.08 -6.97
CA LEU A 424 24.47 -20.24 -7.36
C LEU A 424 23.82 -21.46 -6.69
N THR A 425 24.56 -22.56 -6.55
CA THR A 425 24.04 -23.78 -5.91
C THR A 425 24.07 -23.75 -4.38
N GLY A 426 24.89 -22.89 -3.79
CA GLY A 426 24.93 -22.64 -2.36
C GLY A 426 24.03 -21.47 -1.93
N GLN A 427 24.13 -21.12 -0.64
CA GLN A 427 23.42 -20.00 0.01
C GLN A 427 24.31 -18.76 0.18
N VAL A 428 25.28 -18.58 -0.73
CA VAL A 428 26.19 -17.43 -0.67
C VAL A 428 25.37 -16.14 -0.87
N LYS A 429 25.70 -15.10 -0.10
CA LYS A 429 25.06 -13.78 -0.14
C LYS A 429 26.06 -12.74 -0.62
N ALA A 430 25.56 -11.64 -1.19
CA ALA A 430 26.39 -10.50 -1.51
C ALA A 430 26.88 -9.80 -0.22
N LYS A 431 28.00 -9.09 -0.32
CA LYS A 431 28.50 -8.25 0.78
C LYS A 431 27.54 -7.10 1.06
N SER A 432 27.06 -7.02 2.30
CA SER A 432 26.29 -5.89 2.80
C SER A 432 27.12 -4.60 2.78
N SER A 433 26.45 -3.45 2.57
CA SER A 433 27.10 -2.13 2.51
C SER A 433 26.30 -1.08 3.28
N ASN A 434 26.99 -0.23 4.03
CA ASN A 434 26.39 0.89 4.76
C ASN A 434 25.78 1.95 3.83
N GLU A 435 26.33 2.11 2.63
CA GLU A 435 25.82 3.03 1.59
C GLU A 435 24.73 2.39 0.71
N GLY A 436 24.42 1.12 0.97
CA GLY A 436 23.39 0.38 0.25
C GLY A 436 21.97 0.71 0.69
N ILE A 437 21.01 0.27 -0.10
CA ILE A 437 19.59 0.33 0.22
C ILE A 437 19.06 -1.08 0.53
N GLY A 438 18.07 -1.16 1.41
CA GLY A 438 17.46 -2.42 1.82
C GLY A 438 16.26 -2.81 0.94
N TYR A 439 15.70 -3.98 1.22
CA TYR A 439 14.56 -4.55 0.49
C TYR A 439 13.35 -3.60 0.40
N LYS A 440 12.97 -2.96 1.51
CA LYS A 440 11.85 -2.01 1.60
C LYS A 440 12.01 -0.80 0.66
N SER A 441 13.24 -0.34 0.42
CA SER A 441 13.52 0.73 -0.55
C SER A 441 13.34 0.27 -1.99
N TYR A 442 13.66 -1.00 -2.30
CA TYR A 442 13.35 -1.58 -3.61
C TYR A 442 11.84 -1.71 -3.82
N LEU A 443 11.06 -2.11 -2.80
CA LEU A 443 9.60 -2.10 -2.87
C LEU A 443 9.07 -0.70 -3.20
N GLY A 444 9.63 0.35 -2.57
CA GLY A 444 9.32 1.74 -2.89
C GLY A 444 9.55 2.09 -4.37
N MET A 445 10.67 1.64 -4.96
CA MET A 445 10.92 1.84 -6.39
C MET A 445 9.89 1.12 -7.27
N LEU A 446 9.49 -0.10 -6.90
CA LEU A 446 8.49 -0.84 -7.65
C LEU A 446 7.11 -0.18 -7.54
N LEU A 447 6.71 0.27 -6.34
CA LEU A 447 5.47 1.03 -6.12
C LEU A 447 5.44 2.33 -6.94
N PHE A 448 6.58 3.00 -7.11
CA PHE A 448 6.70 4.20 -7.93
C PHE A 448 6.25 4.01 -9.38
N THR A 449 6.43 2.79 -9.91
CA THR A 449 5.99 2.43 -11.27
C THR A 449 4.51 2.07 -11.38
N LYS A 450 3.79 1.88 -10.25
CA LYS A 450 2.37 1.54 -10.26
C LYS A 450 1.50 2.81 -10.33
N SER A 451 0.27 2.66 -10.82
CA SER A 451 -0.71 3.76 -10.86
C SER A 451 -1.28 4.00 -9.46
N MET A 452 -1.69 5.25 -9.19
CA MET A 452 -2.33 5.63 -7.92
C MET A 452 -3.58 4.78 -7.66
N LYS A 453 -4.42 4.61 -8.69
CA LYS A 453 -5.59 3.72 -8.65
C LYS A 453 -5.25 2.29 -8.23
N ASN A 454 -4.22 1.68 -8.81
CA ASN A 454 -3.84 0.30 -8.44
C ASN A 454 -3.34 0.22 -7.00
N MET A 455 -2.57 1.22 -6.55
CA MET A 455 -2.11 1.28 -5.16
C MET A 455 -3.31 1.42 -4.20
N ALA A 456 -4.23 2.34 -4.48
CA ALA A 456 -5.42 2.58 -3.66
C ALA A 456 -6.30 1.32 -3.55
N TYR A 457 -6.71 0.75 -4.68
CA TYR A 457 -7.60 -0.42 -4.68
C TYR A 457 -6.98 -1.66 -4.04
N ARG A 458 -5.70 -1.92 -4.30
CA ARG A 458 -5.02 -3.08 -3.70
C ARG A 458 -4.71 -2.87 -2.22
N SER A 459 -4.50 -1.62 -1.79
CA SER A 459 -4.41 -1.29 -0.36
C SER A 459 -5.73 -1.57 0.34
N MET A 460 -6.85 -1.12 -0.25
CA MET A 460 -8.18 -1.38 0.28
C MET A 460 -8.54 -2.87 0.31
N ASP A 461 -8.08 -3.66 -0.67
CA ASP A 461 -8.26 -5.12 -0.67
C ASP A 461 -7.67 -5.78 0.58
N VAL A 462 -6.41 -5.47 0.89
CA VAL A 462 -5.70 -6.09 2.03
C VAL A 462 -6.20 -5.56 3.36
N GLN A 463 -6.50 -4.26 3.44
CA GLN A 463 -7.06 -3.64 4.64
C GLN A 463 -8.44 -4.22 4.98
N GLU A 464 -9.33 -4.36 4.00
CA GLU A 464 -10.62 -5.02 4.23
C GLU A 464 -10.43 -6.46 4.68
N ALA A 465 -9.53 -7.22 4.04
CA ALA A 465 -9.27 -8.60 4.43
C ALA A 465 -8.77 -8.71 5.88
N THR A 466 -7.86 -7.83 6.29
CA THR A 466 -7.33 -7.77 7.66
C THR A 466 -8.40 -7.36 8.68
N VAL A 467 -9.18 -6.31 8.40
CA VAL A 467 -10.25 -5.87 9.32
C VAL A 467 -11.27 -6.99 9.54
N ARG A 468 -11.61 -7.75 8.49
CA ARG A 468 -12.57 -8.87 8.58
C ARG A 468 -12.06 -10.08 9.36
N MET A 469 -10.77 -10.13 9.70
CA MET A 469 -10.23 -11.13 10.63
C MET A 469 -10.45 -10.74 12.09
N THR A 470 -10.81 -9.48 12.37
CA THR A 470 -11.06 -9.01 13.73
C THR A 470 -12.50 -9.33 14.13
N GLY A 471 -12.66 -9.85 15.36
CA GLY A 471 -13.98 -10.17 15.91
C GLY A 471 -14.92 -8.95 15.89
N ALA A 472 -16.19 -9.19 15.54
CA ALA A 472 -17.24 -8.18 15.36
C ALA A 472 -17.12 -7.30 14.09
N HIS A 473 -16.14 -7.56 13.21
CA HIS A 473 -15.95 -6.86 11.94
C HIS A 473 -15.92 -7.81 10.73
N GLU A 474 -16.39 -9.05 10.86
CA GLU A 474 -16.33 -10.08 9.81
C GLU A 474 -17.14 -9.70 8.56
N SER A 475 -18.17 -8.88 8.75
CA SER A 475 -19.02 -8.31 7.71
C SER A 475 -18.55 -6.95 7.19
N PHE A 476 -17.41 -6.43 7.67
CA PHE A 476 -16.88 -5.13 7.24
C PHE A 476 -16.65 -5.12 5.73
N ARG A 477 -17.00 -3.99 5.10
CA ARG A 477 -16.83 -3.77 3.67
C ARG A 477 -16.36 -2.35 3.43
N MET A 478 -15.27 -2.20 2.68
CA MET A 478 -14.69 -0.88 2.40
C MET A 478 -15.64 0.01 1.59
N ASP A 479 -16.48 -0.58 0.74
CA ASP A 479 -17.56 0.09 0.00
C ASP A 479 -18.84 0.34 0.83
N ASN A 480 -18.82 0.07 2.13
CA ASN A 480 -19.84 0.54 3.08
C ASN A 480 -19.25 1.53 4.11
N ALA A 481 -17.95 1.80 4.01
CA ALA A 481 -17.24 2.65 4.95
C ALA A 481 -17.45 4.13 4.58
N ILE A 482 -18.23 4.84 5.40
CA ILE A 482 -18.58 6.25 5.21
C ILE A 482 -17.46 7.14 5.74
N CYS A 483 -17.03 8.10 4.91
CA CYS A 483 -15.99 9.09 5.23
C CYS A 483 -16.56 10.50 5.48
N GLU A 484 -17.70 10.81 4.87
CA GLU A 484 -18.40 12.08 5.00
C GLU A 484 -19.91 11.86 4.97
N LEU A 485 -20.64 12.61 5.79
CA LEU A 485 -22.09 12.61 5.85
C LEU A 485 -22.62 14.04 5.95
N SER A 486 -23.70 14.30 5.23
CA SER A 486 -24.48 15.53 5.27
C SER A 486 -25.96 15.17 5.34
N ALA A 487 -26.63 15.56 6.42
CA ALA A 487 -28.05 15.28 6.64
C ALA A 487 -28.86 16.56 6.83
N ASP A 488 -30.01 16.66 6.16
CA ASP A 488 -31.00 17.69 6.40
C ASP A 488 -31.97 17.18 7.47
N VAL A 489 -32.02 17.89 8.61
CA VAL A 489 -32.76 17.50 9.81
C VAL A 489 -33.87 18.51 10.07
N SER A 490 -35.09 18.02 10.28
CA SER A 490 -36.25 18.82 10.64
C SER A 490 -36.66 18.57 12.08
N TYR A 491 -36.83 19.64 12.84
CA TYR A 491 -37.30 19.61 14.21
C TYR A 491 -38.61 20.36 14.34
N LYS A 492 -39.51 19.84 15.18
CA LYS A 492 -40.78 20.46 15.52
C LYS A 492 -40.78 20.93 16.97
N TYR A 493 -41.44 22.06 17.21
CA TYR A 493 -41.79 22.53 18.54
C TYR A 493 -43.13 23.24 18.53
N HIS A 494 -43.80 23.22 19.68
CA HIS A 494 -45.06 23.94 19.85
C HIS A 494 -44.80 25.30 20.50
N GLY A 495 -45.44 26.36 20.00
CA GLY A 495 -45.46 27.68 20.62
C GLY A 495 -46.08 27.62 22.02
N ILE A 496 -45.50 28.36 22.97
CA ILE A 496 -46.00 28.39 24.37
C ILE A 496 -46.66 29.74 24.63
N PHE A 497 -45.98 30.83 24.27
CA PHE A 497 -46.42 32.18 24.60
C PHE A 497 -47.38 32.73 23.55
N LEU A 498 -47.24 32.34 22.29
CA LEU A 498 -48.15 32.77 21.22
C LEU A 498 -49.57 32.23 21.34
N CYS A 499 -49.78 31.14 22.08
CA CYS A 499 -51.12 30.66 22.43
C CYS A 499 -51.94 31.70 23.20
N PHE A 500 -51.29 32.63 23.92
CA PHE A 500 -51.95 33.71 24.67
C PHE A 500 -52.15 35.00 23.84
N VAL A 501 -51.62 35.03 22.61
CA VAL A 501 -51.67 36.20 21.71
C VAL A 501 -52.71 36.00 20.59
N ASN A 502 -52.94 34.76 20.17
CA ASN A 502 -53.83 34.44 19.06
C ASN A 502 -55.32 34.69 19.40
N LEU A 503 -55.94 35.58 18.63
CA LEU A 503 -57.39 35.86 18.61
C LEU A 503 -58.16 34.97 17.62
N LEU A 504 -57.46 34.10 16.88
CA LEU A 504 -58.02 33.22 15.86
C LEU A 504 -58.04 31.78 16.38
N ASP A 505 -59.24 31.25 16.58
CA ASP A 505 -59.45 29.82 16.82
C ASP A 505 -58.92 29.00 15.63
N GLY A 506 -58.01 28.04 15.89
CA GLY A 506 -57.58 27.06 14.89
C GLY A 506 -56.23 27.27 14.19
N ALA A 507 -55.35 28.16 14.66
CA ALA A 507 -53.97 28.18 14.18
C ALA A 507 -53.15 27.05 14.84
N ASP A 508 -52.64 26.10 14.03
CA ASP A 508 -51.67 25.12 14.51
C ASP A 508 -50.42 25.86 15.01
N ASN A 509 -50.22 25.86 16.33
CA ASN A 509 -49.06 26.48 16.99
C ASN A 509 -47.80 25.61 16.88
N GLU A 510 -47.66 24.82 15.82
CA GLU A 510 -46.49 23.98 15.55
C GLU A 510 -45.54 24.72 14.59
N TYR A 511 -44.27 24.78 14.97
CA TYR A 511 -43.21 25.43 14.20
C TYR A 511 -42.13 24.43 13.85
N THR A 512 -41.57 24.58 12.65
CA THR A 512 -40.50 23.72 12.14
C THR A 512 -39.18 24.47 12.05
N ILE A 513 -38.12 23.88 12.59
CA ILE A 513 -36.74 24.32 12.44
C ILE A 513 -36.04 23.33 11.51
N LYS A 514 -35.53 23.84 10.39
CA LYS A 514 -34.69 23.07 9.47
C LYS A 514 -33.23 23.35 9.77
N ASN A 515 -32.44 22.30 9.82
CA ASN A 515 -31.01 22.41 10.01
C ASN A 515 -30.24 21.41 9.15
N LYS A 516 -28.95 21.65 8.97
CA LYS A 516 -28.06 20.78 8.21
C LYS A 516 -26.90 20.33 9.09
N ALA A 517 -26.82 19.02 9.33
CA ALA A 517 -25.69 18.39 9.99
C ALA A 517 -24.67 17.96 8.93
N LYS A 518 -23.39 18.29 9.12
CA LYS A 518 -22.31 17.83 8.23
C LYS A 518 -21.10 17.39 9.06
N TYR A 519 -20.53 16.24 8.74
CA TYR A 519 -19.28 15.78 9.32
C TYR A 519 -18.42 15.06 8.26
N SER A 520 -17.10 15.24 8.33
CA SER A 520 -16.10 14.57 7.49
C SER A 520 -14.84 14.31 8.29
N TYR A 521 -14.28 13.09 8.20
CA TYR A 521 -13.01 12.77 8.87
C TYR A 521 -11.80 13.51 8.28
N TYR A 522 -11.82 13.78 6.98
CA TYR A 522 -10.61 14.20 6.25
C TYR A 522 -10.62 15.66 5.81
N GLY A 523 -11.67 16.41 6.16
CA GLY A 523 -11.85 17.77 5.69
C GLY A 523 -12.08 17.83 4.17
N ARG A 524 -12.63 18.95 3.70
CA ARG A 524 -12.57 19.38 2.32
C ARG A 524 -11.85 20.73 2.32
#